data_AF-A0A939SRC4-F1
#
_entry.id   AF-A0A939SRC4-F1
#
_cell.length_a   1.000
_cell.length_b   1.000
_cell.length_c   1.000
_cell.angle_alpha   90.00
_cell.angle_beta   90.00
_cell.angle_gamma   90.00
#
_symmetry.space_group_name_H-M   'P 1'
#
loop_
_entity.id
_entity.type
_entity.pdbx_description
1 polymer ?
#
loop_
_entity_poly.entity_id
_entity_poly.type
_entity_poly.pdbx_seq_one_letter_code
_entity_poly.pdbx_strand_id
1 'polypeptide(L)'
;MDSSGAFTGKLLPTGNLVDYIKMDETTYKVSILDTGNIVAFVKASDFSLEGFELAKDINERQTSTAIEKLRVKVGILLGLFSDEDNVNHELEALPKITLVSEPKDYITEQGSLIKKEDINIIGRYISMGNLHPAFAVSGSICLATACKIPGTVPADVCQKRTKHNRDRTS
;
A
#
# COMPACT_ATOMS: atom_id res chain seq x y z
N MET A 1 20.62 2.82 -9.70
CA MET A 1 20.26 3.51 -8.44
C MET A 1 19.74 2.45 -7.51
N ASP A 2 20.52 2.07 -6.49
CA ASP A 2 20.08 1.17 -5.43
C ASP A 2 19.24 1.98 -4.44
N SER A 3 17.93 2.03 -4.66
CA SER A 3 16.99 2.73 -3.79
C SER A 3 16.42 1.86 -2.67
N SER A 4 16.96 0.65 -2.50
CA SER A 4 16.55 -0.31 -1.48
C SER A 4 17.10 0.08 -0.09
N GLY A 5 16.24 0.18 0.91
CA GLY A 5 16.60 0.50 2.29
C GLY A 5 16.87 1.99 2.53
N ALA A 6 16.08 2.87 1.90
CA ALA A 6 16.31 4.32 1.93
C ALA A 6 16.27 4.95 3.33
N PHE A 7 15.51 4.36 4.27
CA PHE A 7 15.33 4.88 5.62
C PHE A 7 15.84 3.93 6.71
N THR A 8 15.72 2.62 6.48
CA THR A 8 15.99 1.56 7.45
C THR A 8 17.24 0.76 7.12
N GLY A 9 17.84 0.98 5.95
CA GLY A 9 18.98 0.22 5.44
C GLY A 9 18.64 -1.18 4.92
N LYS A 10 17.36 -1.59 4.92
CA LYS A 10 16.90 -2.91 4.46
C LYS A 10 15.69 -2.78 3.55
N LEU A 11 15.61 -3.61 2.49
CA LEU A 11 14.42 -3.65 1.63
C LEU A 11 13.15 -4.08 2.38
N LEU A 12 13.31 -5.08 3.26
CA LEU A 12 12.30 -5.64 4.15
C LEU A 12 12.73 -5.30 5.57
N PRO A 13 12.25 -4.18 6.16
CA PRO A 13 12.75 -3.70 7.44
C PRO A 13 12.57 -4.71 8.59
N THR A 14 11.47 -5.46 8.59
CA THR A 14 11.18 -6.52 9.58
C THR A 14 11.89 -7.84 9.28
N GLY A 15 12.47 -7.98 8.08
CA GLY A 15 13.01 -9.24 7.57
C GLY A 15 11.96 -10.22 7.05
N ASN A 16 10.67 -9.92 7.21
CA ASN A 16 9.57 -10.76 6.77
C ASN A 16 9.01 -10.28 5.42
N LEU A 17 8.53 -11.22 4.59
CA LEU A 17 7.71 -10.87 3.43
C LEU A 17 6.33 -10.35 3.86
N VAL A 18 5.86 -10.85 5.01
CA VAL A 18 4.55 -10.61 5.58
C VAL A 18 4.67 -10.61 7.09
N ASP A 19 4.15 -9.58 7.71
CA ASP A 19 3.91 -9.46 9.14
C ASP A 19 2.41 -9.62 9.42
N TYR A 20 2.07 -10.19 10.58
CA TYR A 20 0.70 -10.37 11.03
C TYR A 20 0.43 -9.43 12.20
N ILE A 21 -0.39 -8.41 11.99
CA ILE A 21 -0.66 -7.38 12.99
C ILE A 21 -2.07 -7.56 13.54
N LYS A 22 -2.16 -7.92 14.82
CA LYS A 22 -3.45 -8.06 15.52
C LYS A 22 -3.97 -6.69 15.97
N MET A 23 -5.24 -6.43 15.67
CA MET A 23 -6.01 -5.27 16.11
C MET A 23 -7.39 -5.74 16.51
N ASP A 24 -7.70 -5.62 17.80
CA ASP A 24 -8.96 -6.10 18.38
C ASP A 24 -9.14 -7.59 18.03
N GLU A 25 -10.23 -7.98 17.35
CA GLU A 25 -10.48 -9.37 16.93
C GLU A 25 -9.96 -9.71 15.52
N THR A 26 -9.39 -8.74 14.80
CA THR A 26 -8.91 -8.91 13.42
C THR A 26 -7.39 -9.02 13.38
N THR A 27 -6.86 -9.88 12.50
CA THR A 27 -5.43 -9.95 12.19
C THR A 27 -5.19 -9.54 10.75
N TYR A 28 -4.38 -8.51 10.56
CA TYR A 28 -4.05 -7.94 9.25
C TYR A 28 -2.76 -8.56 8.71
N LYS A 29 -2.79 -8.98 7.44
CA LYS A 29 -1.62 -9.42 6.69
C LYS A 29 -0.95 -8.20 6.07
N VAL A 30 0.27 -7.85 6.47
CA VAL A 30 0.93 -6.61 6.05
C VAL A 30 2.30 -6.93 5.46
N SER A 31 2.61 -6.40 4.27
CA SER A 31 3.99 -6.38 3.75
C SER A 31 4.58 -5.00 3.93
N ILE A 32 5.78 -4.92 4.51
CA ILE A 32 6.44 -3.65 4.78
C ILE A 32 7.72 -3.59 3.96
N LEU A 33 7.82 -2.58 3.09
CA LEU A 33 9.01 -2.38 2.27
C LEU A 33 9.55 -0.97 2.48
N ASP A 34 10.87 -0.85 2.33
CA ASP A 34 11.57 0.42 2.29
C ASP A 34 12.35 0.53 0.99
N THR A 35 11.74 1.18 0.00
CA THR A 35 12.40 1.55 -1.25
C THR A 35 11.82 2.86 -1.78
N GLY A 36 12.64 3.90 -1.78
CA GLY A 36 12.21 5.29 -1.98
C GLY A 36 11.36 5.88 -0.84
N ASN A 37 10.52 5.07 -0.18
CA ASN A 37 9.80 5.39 1.05
C ASN A 37 9.48 4.10 1.84
N ILE A 38 9.22 4.21 3.14
CA ILE A 38 8.70 3.11 3.95
C ILE A 38 7.19 3.00 3.73
N VAL A 39 6.73 1.89 3.15
CA VAL A 39 5.31 1.67 2.83
C VAL A 39 4.85 0.33 3.39
N ALA A 40 3.77 0.37 4.16
CA ALA A 40 2.99 -0.79 4.56
C ALA A 40 1.90 -1.07 3.53
N PHE A 41 1.85 -2.29 3.02
CA PHE A 41 0.85 -2.77 2.07
C PHE A 41 -0.10 -3.76 2.73
N VAL A 42 -1.40 -3.52 2.59
CA VAL A 42 -2.49 -4.35 3.14
C VAL A 42 -3.61 -4.44 2.12
N LYS A 43 -4.40 -5.52 2.13
CA LYS A 43 -5.50 -5.66 1.17
C LYS A 43 -6.65 -4.70 1.53
N ALA A 44 -7.25 -4.08 0.52
CA ALA A 44 -8.45 -3.26 0.71
C ALA A 44 -9.60 -4.08 1.33
N SER A 45 -9.72 -5.36 0.94
CA SER A 45 -10.75 -6.27 1.45
C SER A 45 -10.69 -6.49 2.97
N ASP A 46 -9.52 -6.33 3.59
CA ASP A 46 -9.35 -6.47 5.05
C ASP A 46 -10.04 -5.35 5.83
N PHE A 47 -10.44 -4.27 5.13
CA PHE A 47 -11.19 -3.14 5.65
C PHE A 47 -12.60 -3.03 5.05
N SER A 48 -13.10 -4.12 4.43
CA SER A 48 -14.38 -4.14 3.71
C SER A 48 -14.44 -3.11 2.57
N LEU A 49 -13.30 -2.87 1.93
CA LEU A 49 -13.16 -2.00 0.76
C LEU A 49 -12.86 -2.82 -0.49
N GLU A 50 -13.28 -2.30 -1.63
CA GLU A 50 -13.03 -2.87 -2.96
C GLU A 50 -11.65 -2.44 -3.51
N GLY A 51 -11.10 -1.34 -3.02
CA GLY A 51 -9.79 -0.78 -3.38
C GLY A 51 -9.83 0.30 -4.46
N PHE A 52 -11.00 0.61 -5.01
CA PHE A 52 -11.18 1.70 -5.98
C PHE A 52 -11.95 2.92 -5.43
N GLU A 53 -12.17 2.97 -4.12
CA GLU A 53 -12.82 4.08 -3.41
C GLU A 53 -12.19 5.44 -3.70
N LEU A 54 -13.00 6.50 -3.65
CA LEU A 54 -12.52 7.89 -3.73
C LEU A 54 -12.22 8.43 -2.34
N ALA A 55 -11.59 9.60 -2.26
CA ALA A 55 -11.15 10.19 -0.99
C ALA A 55 -12.31 10.35 0.00
N LYS A 56 -13.48 10.81 -0.46
CA LYS A 56 -14.70 10.92 0.34
C LYS A 56 -15.15 9.58 0.95
N ASP A 57 -14.94 8.48 0.24
CA ASP A 57 -15.41 7.15 0.66
C ASP A 57 -14.47 6.54 1.72
N ILE A 58 -13.19 6.93 1.74
CA ILE A 58 -12.20 6.46 2.72
C ILE A 58 -12.16 7.38 3.94
N ASN A 59 -12.06 8.69 3.73
CA ASN A 59 -11.74 9.66 4.79
C ASN A 59 -12.89 9.86 5.80
N GLU A 60 -14.14 9.60 5.41
CA GLU A 60 -15.33 9.86 6.26
C GLU A 60 -15.81 8.61 7.03
N ARG A 61 -15.12 7.48 6.93
CA ARG A 61 -15.52 6.21 7.54
C ARG A 61 -14.69 5.85 8.78
N GLN A 62 -15.27 5.02 9.66
CA GLN A 62 -14.52 4.29 10.70
C GLN A 62 -13.30 3.54 10.14
N THR A 63 -13.36 3.16 8.85
CA THR A 63 -12.25 2.59 8.11
C THR A 63 -10.98 3.43 8.18
N SER A 64 -11.08 4.77 8.11
CA SER A 64 -9.91 5.66 8.22
C SER A 64 -9.21 5.51 9.57
N THR A 65 -9.97 5.46 10.66
CA THR A 65 -9.42 5.24 12.01
C THR A 65 -8.73 3.88 12.14
N ALA A 66 -9.29 2.83 11.55
CA ALA A 66 -8.68 1.50 11.57
C ALA A 66 -7.38 1.47 10.75
N ILE A 67 -7.36 2.10 9.57
CA ILE A 67 -6.16 2.23 8.73
C ILE A 67 -5.05 2.98 9.49
N GLU A 68 -5.41 4.07 10.17
CA GLU A 68 -4.44 4.86 10.96
C GLU A 68 -3.91 4.07 12.16
N LYS A 69 -4.78 3.34 12.87
CA LYS A 69 -4.37 2.44 13.97
C LYS A 69 -3.41 1.35 13.47
N LEU A 70 -3.61 0.81 12.27
CA LEU A 70 -2.69 -0.14 11.65
C LEU A 70 -1.35 0.53 11.31
N ARG A 71 -1.37 1.71 10.69
CA ARG A 71 -0.16 2.49 10.36
C ARG A 71 0.70 2.75 11.60
N VAL A 72 0.07 3.17 12.70
CA VAL A 72 0.72 3.41 13.99
C VAL A 72 1.39 2.13 14.50
N LYS A 73 0.67 1.00 14.53
CA LYS A 73 1.25 -0.29 14.93
C LYS A 73 2.44 -0.72 14.07
N VAL A 74 2.40 -0.46 12.76
CA VAL A 74 3.55 -0.71 11.89
C VAL A 74 4.73 0.16 12.27
N GLY A 75 4.54 1.46 12.50
CA GLY A 75 5.65 2.34 12.87
C GLY A 75 6.29 1.97 14.21
N ILE A 76 5.50 1.54 15.18
CA ILE A 76 6.00 0.97 16.44
C ILE A 76 6.82 -0.31 16.18
N LEU A 77 6.31 -1.23 15.36
CA LEU A 77 7.03 -2.46 14.96
C LEU A 77 8.38 -2.16 14.31
N LEU A 78 8.47 -1.06 13.56
CA LEU A 78 9.69 -0.60 12.90
C LEU A 78 10.62 0.23 13.80
N GLY A 79 10.20 0.54 15.03
CA GLY A 79 10.95 1.42 15.93
C GLY A 79 11.01 2.88 15.46
N LEU A 80 10.06 3.31 14.62
CA LEU A 80 9.99 4.69 14.14
C LEU A 80 9.41 5.65 15.20
N PHE A 81 8.59 5.13 16.10
CA PHE A 81 8.03 5.85 17.25
C PHE A 81 7.66 4.86 18.37
N SER A 82 7.58 5.37 19.59
CA SER A 82 7.18 4.64 20.79
C SER A 82 5.66 4.70 21.03
N ASP A 83 5.14 3.79 21.87
CA ASP A 83 3.73 3.82 22.31
C ASP A 83 3.37 5.09 23.11
N GLU A 84 4.38 5.78 23.65
CA GLU A 84 4.23 7.01 24.45
C GLU A 84 4.33 8.28 23.59
N ASP A 85 4.69 8.14 22.31
CA ASP A 85 4.86 9.31 21.44
C ASP A 85 3.51 9.95 21.16
N ASN A 86 3.38 11.24 21.50
CA ASN A 86 2.34 12.08 20.94
C ASN A 86 2.60 12.15 19.44
N VAL A 87 1.71 11.58 18.62
CA VAL A 87 1.80 11.59 17.16
C VAL A 87 1.91 13.06 16.71
N ASN A 88 3.13 13.47 16.39
CA ASN A 88 3.44 14.81 15.90
C ASN A 88 3.53 14.79 14.36
N HIS A 89 3.63 15.95 13.73
CA HIS A 89 3.63 16.07 12.26
C HIS A 89 4.71 15.24 11.54
N GLU A 90 5.86 14.95 12.17
CA GLU A 90 6.89 14.09 11.58
C GLU A 90 6.51 12.60 11.67
N LEU A 91 5.86 12.19 12.76
CA LEU A 91 5.35 10.83 12.98
C LEU A 91 4.07 10.52 12.19
N GLU A 92 3.28 11.53 11.83
CA GLU A 92 2.12 11.39 10.94
C GLU A 92 2.52 10.94 9.53
N ALA A 93 3.77 11.20 9.14
CA ALA A 93 4.21 10.98 7.77
C ALA A 93 4.73 9.56 7.51
N LEU A 94 5.25 8.84 8.50
CA LEU A 94 5.90 7.53 8.31
C LEU A 94 5.37 6.50 9.30
N PRO A 95 5.27 5.21 8.95
CA PRO A 95 5.34 4.70 7.58
C PRO A 95 4.10 5.17 6.80
N LYS A 96 4.18 5.15 5.47
CA LYS A 96 3.02 5.36 4.60
C LYS A 96 2.23 4.06 4.54
N ILE A 97 0.91 4.13 4.31
CA ILE A 97 0.09 2.94 4.15
C ILE A 97 -0.59 2.94 2.78
N THR A 98 -0.58 1.80 2.10
CA THR A 98 -1.23 1.62 0.81
C THR A 98 -2.17 0.44 0.90
N LEU A 99 -3.44 0.69 0.60
CA LEU A 99 -4.40 -0.38 0.36
C LEU A 99 -4.20 -0.89 -1.06
N VAL A 100 -4.16 -2.20 -1.23
CA VAL A 100 -4.01 -2.83 -2.55
C VAL A 100 -5.17 -3.77 -2.84
N SER A 101 -5.55 -3.86 -4.12
CA SER A 101 -6.51 -4.84 -4.60
C SER A 101 -6.19 -5.29 -6.02
N GLU A 102 -6.83 -6.37 -6.44
CA GLU A 102 -6.71 -6.90 -7.79
C GLU A 102 -7.21 -5.89 -8.83
N PRO A 103 -6.70 -5.93 -10.08
CA PRO A 103 -7.25 -5.16 -11.19
C PRO A 103 -8.76 -5.34 -11.36
N LYS A 104 -9.46 -4.22 -11.45
CA LYS A 104 -10.89 -4.15 -11.73
C LYS A 104 -11.18 -2.92 -12.58
N ASP A 105 -12.28 -2.97 -13.31
CA ASP A 105 -12.81 -1.78 -13.98
C ASP A 105 -13.29 -0.79 -12.92
N TYR A 106 -12.90 0.48 -13.04
CA TYR A 106 -13.38 1.53 -12.14
C TYR A 106 -13.43 2.89 -12.82
N ILE A 107 -14.23 3.80 -12.25
CA ILE A 107 -14.36 5.18 -12.72
C ILE A 107 -13.47 6.07 -11.84
N THR A 108 -12.64 6.90 -12.47
CA THR A 108 -11.83 7.90 -11.76
C THR A 108 -12.70 9.02 -11.23
N GLU A 109 -12.14 9.85 -10.34
CA GLU A 109 -12.80 11.06 -9.85
C GLU A 109 -13.21 12.01 -10.98
N GLN A 110 -12.45 12.04 -12.08
CA GLN A 110 -12.73 12.84 -13.28
C GLN A 110 -13.72 12.15 -14.25
N GLY A 111 -14.31 11.02 -13.86
CA GLY A 111 -15.31 10.31 -14.67
C GLY A 111 -14.75 9.41 -15.78
N SER A 112 -13.43 9.18 -15.81
CA SER A 112 -12.82 8.32 -16.84
C SER A 112 -12.90 6.85 -16.43
N LEU A 113 -13.24 5.97 -17.37
CA LEU A 113 -13.19 4.52 -17.16
C LEU A 113 -11.76 4.01 -17.31
N ILE A 114 -11.26 3.36 -16.26
CA ILE A 114 -10.04 2.55 -16.31
C ILE A 114 -10.46 1.09 -16.40
N LYS A 115 -9.94 0.37 -17.39
CA LYS A 115 -10.21 -1.05 -17.56
C LYS A 115 -9.20 -1.90 -16.82
N LYS A 116 -9.65 -3.03 -16.30
CA LYS A 116 -8.83 -4.02 -15.60
C LYS A 116 -7.66 -4.51 -16.46
N GLU A 117 -7.84 -4.60 -17.79
CA GLU A 117 -6.79 -5.05 -18.71
C GLU A 117 -5.62 -4.06 -18.85
N ASP A 118 -5.85 -2.78 -18.54
CA ASP A 118 -4.87 -1.72 -18.70
C ASP A 118 -3.97 -1.56 -17.46
N ILE A 119 -4.33 -2.21 -16.34
CA ILE A 119 -3.64 -2.10 -15.05
C ILE A 119 -3.24 -3.48 -14.53
N ASN A 120 -2.26 -3.51 -13.62
CA ASN A 120 -1.80 -4.76 -13.01
C ASN A 120 -2.11 -4.87 -11.52
N ILE A 121 -2.45 -3.76 -10.88
CA ILE A 121 -2.86 -3.68 -9.47
C ILE A 121 -3.59 -2.36 -9.27
N ILE A 122 -4.52 -2.31 -8.32
CA ILE A 122 -5.06 -1.05 -7.82
C ILE A 122 -4.40 -0.75 -6.49
N GLY A 123 -3.93 0.50 -6.34
CA GLY A 123 -3.38 0.99 -5.08
C GLY A 123 -4.07 2.28 -4.65
N ARG A 124 -4.30 2.41 -3.34
CA ARG A 124 -4.79 3.62 -2.67
C ARG A 124 -3.77 4.05 -1.63
N TYR A 125 -2.96 5.03 -1.99
CA TYR A 125 -1.85 5.54 -1.18
C TYR A 125 -2.36 6.56 -0.17
N ILE A 126 -2.21 6.26 1.11
CA ILE A 126 -2.70 7.07 2.22
C ILE A 126 -1.50 7.66 2.95
N SER A 127 -1.57 8.96 3.20
CA SER A 127 -0.51 9.74 3.84
C SER A 127 -1.15 10.79 4.73
N MET A 128 -0.62 10.97 5.95
CA MET A 128 -1.16 11.95 6.90
C MET A 128 -2.68 11.75 7.12
N GLY A 129 -3.11 10.49 7.28
CA GLY A 129 -4.51 10.12 7.47
C GLY A 129 -5.45 10.33 6.26
N ASN A 130 -4.94 10.77 5.11
CA ASN A 130 -5.77 11.12 3.94
C ASN A 130 -5.36 10.32 2.71
N LEU A 131 -6.36 9.92 1.90
CA LEU A 131 -6.09 9.40 0.57
C LEU A 131 -5.40 10.48 -0.29
N HIS A 132 -4.24 10.17 -0.85
CA HIS A 132 -3.54 11.09 -1.72
C HIS A 132 -4.29 11.21 -3.08
N PRO A 133 -4.50 12.42 -3.63
CA PRO A 133 -5.25 12.61 -4.89
C PRO A 133 -4.66 11.87 -6.10
N ALA A 134 -3.37 11.56 -6.03
CA ALA A 134 -2.62 10.78 -7.00
C ALA A 134 -1.71 9.77 -6.30
N PHE A 135 -1.16 8.78 -6.99
CA PHE A 135 -0.17 7.90 -6.38
C PHE A 135 1.21 8.59 -6.33
N ALA A 136 1.81 8.74 -5.14
CA ALA A 136 3.13 9.35 -5.01
C ALA A 136 4.20 8.52 -5.75
N VAL A 137 5.11 9.18 -6.48
CA VAL A 137 6.14 8.48 -7.30
C VAL A 137 6.98 7.51 -6.48
N SER A 138 7.42 7.90 -5.29
CA SER A 138 8.17 7.02 -4.38
C SER A 138 7.34 5.82 -3.91
N GLY A 139 6.05 6.04 -3.62
CA GLY A 139 5.10 4.98 -3.35
C GLY A 139 4.96 4.01 -4.53
N SER A 140 4.89 4.52 -5.77
CA SER A 140 4.75 3.70 -6.98
C SER A 140 5.97 2.80 -7.19
N ILE A 141 7.18 3.32 -6.92
CA ILE A 141 8.42 2.53 -6.96
C ILE A 141 8.36 1.40 -5.92
N CYS A 142 7.90 1.72 -4.71
CA CYS A 142 7.74 0.75 -3.63
C CYS A 142 6.71 -0.34 -3.97
N LEU A 143 5.54 0.05 -4.47
CA LEU A 143 4.49 -0.87 -4.90
C LEU A 143 4.97 -1.77 -6.04
N ALA A 144 5.62 -1.21 -7.06
CA ALA A 144 6.16 -1.97 -8.18
C ALA A 144 7.23 -2.97 -7.73
N THR A 145 8.08 -2.58 -6.77
CA THR A 145 9.08 -3.47 -6.17
C THR A 145 8.41 -4.60 -5.40
N ALA A 146 7.43 -4.31 -4.56
CA ALA A 146 6.69 -5.31 -3.79
C ALA A 146 6.01 -6.34 -4.72
N CYS A 147 5.36 -5.89 -5.79
CA CYS A 147 4.76 -6.78 -6.80
C CYS A 147 5.73 -7.77 -7.44
N LYS A 148 7.05 -7.51 -7.40
CA LYS A 148 8.09 -8.40 -7.95
C LYS A 148 8.67 -9.36 -6.93
N ILE A 149 8.32 -9.25 -5.66
CA ILE A 149 8.80 -10.13 -4.59
C ILE A 149 7.68 -11.13 -4.26
N PRO A 150 7.79 -12.40 -4.71
CA PRO A 150 6.76 -13.41 -4.45
C PRO A 150 6.50 -13.59 -2.95
N GLY A 151 5.22 -13.70 -2.58
CA GLY A 151 4.80 -13.89 -1.18
C GLY A 151 4.47 -12.60 -0.44
N THR A 152 4.76 -11.43 -1.00
CA THR A 152 4.27 -10.15 -0.46
C THR A 152 2.79 -9.94 -0.79
N VAL A 153 2.10 -9.14 0.03
CA VAL A 153 0.68 -8.79 -0.19
C VAL A 153 0.44 -8.17 -1.57
N PRO A 154 1.24 -7.21 -2.08
CA PRO A 154 1.09 -6.72 -3.44
C PRO A 154 1.31 -7.79 -4.51
N ALA A 155 2.30 -8.68 -4.34
CA ALA A 155 2.52 -9.76 -5.30
C ALA A 155 1.35 -10.76 -5.37
N ASP A 156 0.61 -10.94 -4.26
CA ASP A 156 -0.57 -11.82 -4.20
C ASP A 156 -1.75 -11.27 -5.01
N VAL A 157 -1.88 -9.94 -5.14
CA VAL A 157 -3.02 -9.30 -5.83
C VAL A 157 -2.64 -8.68 -7.17
N CYS A 158 -1.34 -8.61 -7.49
CA CYS A 158 -0.86 -8.09 -8.76
C CYS A 158 -1.03 -9.14 -9.86
N GLN A 159 -1.69 -8.75 -10.96
CA GLN A 159 -1.75 -9.58 -12.15
C GLN A 159 -0.36 -9.76 -12.74
N LYS A 160 0.06 -11.02 -12.87
CA LYS A 160 1.23 -11.39 -13.67
C LYS A 160 0.87 -11.18 -15.14
N ARG A 161 1.46 -10.17 -15.81
CA ARG A 161 1.38 -10.10 -17.27
C ARG A 161 1.98 -11.38 -17.86
N THR A 162 1.14 -12.31 -18.30
CA THR A 162 1.52 -13.30 -19.32
C THR A 162 1.91 -12.50 -20.56
N LYS A 163 3.13 -12.72 -21.09
CA LYS A 163 3.63 -12.04 -22.28
C LYS A 163 2.54 -12.07 -23.37
N HIS A 164 1.90 -10.94 -23.62
CA HIS A 164 1.04 -10.81 -24.78
C HIS A 164 1.96 -10.93 -26.00
N ASN A 165 1.68 -11.92 -26.85
CA ASN A 165 2.42 -12.17 -28.09
C ASN A 165 2.47 -10.84 -28.85
N ARG A 166 3.67 -10.27 -28.98
CA ARG A 166 3.90 -9.20 -29.95
C ARG A 166 4.01 -9.87 -31.32
N ASP A 167 2.89 -10.41 -31.80
CA ASP A 167 2.74 -10.69 -33.23
C ASP A 167 2.59 -9.32 -33.91
N ARG A 168 3.75 -8.73 -34.19
CA ARG A 168 3.87 -7.66 -35.15
C ARG A 168 3.56 -8.26 -36.52
N THR A 169 2.40 -7.92 -37.05
CA THR A 169 2.19 -7.86 -38.48
C THR A 169 3.23 -6.93 -39.10
N SER A 170 4.14 -7.49 -39.87
CA SER A 170 4.88 -6.85 -40.96
C SER A 170 5.34 -7.94 -41.91
#